data_AF-Q6RJS6-F1
#
_entry.id   AF-Q6RJS6-F1
#
_cell.length_a   1.000
_cell.length_b   1.000
_cell.length_c   1.000
_cell.angle_alpha   90.00
_cell.angle_beta   90.00
_cell.angle_gamma   90.00
#
_symmetry.space_group_name_H-M   'P 1'
#
loop_
_entity.id
_entity.type
_entity.pdbx_description
1 polymer ?
#
loop_
_entity_poly.entity_id
_entity_poly.type
_entity_poly.pdbx_seq_one_letter_code
_entity_poly.pdbx_strand_id
1 'polypeptide(L)' 'RVLTELVSKMRDMRMDKTELGCLRAIILFNPDAKGLSNPSEVEVLREKVYASLETYCKQKYPEQQGRFAKLLLRL' A
#
# COMPACT_ATOMS: atom_id res chain seq x y z
N ARG A 1 9.22 -18.20 1.80
CA ARG A 1 9.83 -17.22 2.71
C ARG A 1 9.13 -15.87 2.64
N VAL A 2 9.14 -15.16 1.49
CA VAL A 2 8.45 -13.86 1.31
C VAL A 2 6.95 -13.93 1.67
N LEU A 3 6.20 -14.89 1.12
CA LEU A 3 4.77 -15.06 1.42
C LEU A 3 4.46 -15.33 2.90
N THR A 4 5.33 -16.03 3.62
CA THR A 4 5.08 -16.43 5.01
C THR A 4 5.30 -15.27 5.99
N GLU A 5 6.34 -14.46 5.75
CA GLU A 5 6.61 -13.27 6.57
C GLU A 5 5.61 -12.13 6.30
N LEU A 6 5.21 -11.94 5.04
CA LEU A 6 4.14 -11.00 4.68
C LEU A 6 2.81 -11.40 5.33
N VAL A 7 2.38 -12.66 5.16
CA VAL A 7 1.07 -13.12 5.65
C VAL A 7 1.00 -13.12 7.19
N SER A 8 2.08 -13.48 7.89
CA SER A 8 2.09 -13.46 9.36
C SER A 8 1.99 -12.02 9.90
N LYS A 9 2.80 -11.10 9.39
CA LYS A 9 2.84 -9.70 9.89
C LYS A 9 1.59 -8.89 9.50
N MET A 10 0.94 -9.23 8.38
CA MET A 10 -0.36 -8.66 7.99
C MET A 10 -1.47 -9.08 8.96
N ARG A 11 -1.42 -10.33 9.44
CA ARG A 11 -2.37 -10.86 10.43
C ARG A 11 -2.21 -10.17 11.78
N ASP A 12 -0.98 -9.93 12.22
CA ASP A 12 -0.68 -9.27 13.50
C ASP A 12 -1.13 -7.80 13.52
N MET A 13 -1.05 -7.10 12.39
CA MET A 13 -1.49 -5.70 12.27
C MET A 13 -3.02 -5.54 12.15
N ARG A 14 -3.75 -6.66 12.06
CA ARG A 14 -5.17 -6.70 11.71
C ARG A 14 -5.45 -5.82 10.49
N MET A 15 -4.68 -6.04 9.43
CA MET A 15 -4.84 -5.30 8.18
C MET A 15 -6.24 -5.58 7.62
N ASP A 16 -6.96 -4.52 7.26
CA ASP A 16 -8.28 -4.66 6.67
C ASP A 16 -8.22 -4.86 5.14
N LYS A 17 -9.37 -5.18 4.54
CA LYS A 17 -9.47 -5.45 3.10
C LYS A 17 -9.16 -4.22 2.24
N THR A 18 -9.44 -3.01 2.73
CA THR A 18 -9.18 -1.76 2.02
C THR A 18 -7.67 -1.51 1.97
N GLU A 19 -6.99 -1.64 3.10
CA GLU A 19 -5.53 -1.49 3.20
C GLU A 19 -4.81 -2.50 2.32
N LEU A 20 -5.24 -3.77 2.37
CA LEU A 20 -4.71 -4.81 1.48
C LEU A 20 -4.94 -4.47 0.00
N GLY A 21 -6.12 -3.94 -0.34
CA GLY A 21 -6.44 -3.48 -1.69
C GLY A 21 -5.53 -2.34 -2.15
N CYS A 22 -5.31 -1.33 -1.31
CA CYS A 22 -4.39 -0.23 -1.59
C CYS A 22 -2.95 -0.71 -1.77
N LEU A 23 -2.45 -1.61 -0.91
CA LEU A 23 -1.10 -2.17 -1.05
C LEU A 23 -0.94 -2.95 -2.37
N ARG A 24 -1.95 -3.75 -2.75
CA ARG A 24 -1.96 -4.43 -4.05
C ARG A 24 -1.97 -3.44 -5.21
N ALA A 25 -2.73 -2.35 -5.10
CA ALA A 25 -2.77 -1.31 -6.12
C ALA A 25 -1.43 -0.57 -6.24
N ILE A 26 -0.72 -0.31 -5.13
CA ILE A 26 0.64 0.27 -5.16
C ILE A 26 1.62 -0.64 -5.89
N ILE A 27 1.57 -1.95 -5.62
CA ILE A 27 2.41 -2.95 -6.33
C ILE A 27 2.02 -3.00 -7.81
N LEU A 28 0.73 -2.98 -8.13
CA LEU A 28 0.21 -3.00 -9.50
C LEU A 28 0.69 -1.79 -10.31
N PHE A 29 0.61 -0.59 -9.74
CA PHE A 29 1.05 0.65 -10.37
C PHE A 29 2.57 0.82 -10.24
N ASN A 30 3.36 -0.11 -10.77
CA ASN A 30 4.81 -0.02 -10.78
C ASN A 30 5.33 0.74 -12.02
N PRO A 31 5.87 1.97 -11.88
CA PRO A 31 6.36 2.75 -13.03
C PRO A 31 7.62 2.11 -13.66
N ASP A 32 8.34 1.27 -12.92
CA ASP A 32 9.55 0.59 -13.40
C ASP A 32 9.23 -0.69 -14.20
N ALA A 33 7.95 -1.01 -14.39
CA ALA A 33 7.54 -2.15 -15.19
C ALA A 33 7.96 -1.97 -16.65
N LYS A 34 8.59 -3.00 -17.23
CA LYS A 34 9.04 -2.98 -18.63
C LYS A 34 7.84 -2.92 -19.57
N GLY A 35 7.98 -2.15 -20.66
CA GLY A 35 6.96 -2.07 -21.72
C GLY A 35 5.81 -1.11 -21.44
N LEU A 36 5.90 -0.29 -20.39
CA LEU A 36 4.95 0.79 -20.17
C LEU A 36 5.10 1.88 -21.25
N SER A 37 3.99 2.22 -21.89
CA SER A 37 3.95 3.32 -22.87
C SER A 37 4.10 4.70 -22.21
N ASN A 38 3.64 4.84 -20.97
CA ASN A 38 3.69 6.08 -20.21
C ASN A 38 3.94 5.82 -18.70
N PRO A 39 5.20 5.63 -18.28
CA PRO A 39 5.55 5.40 -16.87
C PRO A 39 5.12 6.52 -15.92
N SER A 40 5.12 7.77 -16.39
CA SER A 40 4.77 8.94 -15.58
C SER A 40 3.30 8.93 -15.13
N GLU A 41 2.40 8.45 -15.99
CA GLU A 41 0.98 8.32 -15.63
C GLU A 41 0.75 7.21 -14.59
N VAL A 42 1.52 6.11 -14.69
CA VAL A 42 1.50 5.05 -13.69
C VAL A 42 1.98 5.56 -12.33
N GLU A 43 3.03 6.38 -12.31
CA GLU A 43 3.52 7.00 -11.07
C GLU A 43 2.46 7.90 -10.43
N VAL A 44 1.79 8.75 -11.22
CA VAL A 44 0.70 9.59 -10.72
C VAL A 44 -0.44 8.76 -10.12
N LEU A 45 -0.80 7.62 -10.73
CA LEU A 45 -1.79 6.71 -10.18
C LEU A 45 -1.32 6.09 -8.85
N ARG A 46 -0.05 5.69 -8.77
CA ARG A 46 0.56 5.18 -7.54
C ARG A 46 0.53 6.22 -6.42
N GLU A 47 0.91 7.47 -6.70
CA GLU A 47 0.85 8.59 -5.74
C GLU A 47 -0.57 8.82 -5.21
N LYS A 48 -1.59 8.75 -6.08
CA LYS A 48 -3.00 8.87 -5.66
C LYS A 48 -3.40 7.76 -4.68
N VAL A 49 -2.91 6.53 -4.88
CA VAL A 49 -3.17 5.43 -3.96
C VAL A 49 -2.46 5.66 -2.62
N TYR A 50 -1.22 6.14 -2.62
CA TYR A 50 -0.52 6.52 -1.38
C TYR A 50 -1.29 7.57 -0.58
N ALA A 51 -1.69 8.67 -1.23
CA ALA A 51 -2.45 9.74 -0.58
C ALA A 51 -3.79 9.21 -0.02
N SER A 52 -4.52 8.42 -0.81
CA SER A 52 -5.80 7.83 -0.38
C SER A 52 -5.64 6.90 0.81
N LEU A 53 -4.61 6.04 0.81
CA LEU A 53 -4.33 5.13 1.91
C LEU A 53 -3.90 5.87 3.18
N GLU A 54 -3.11 6.94 3.04
CA GLU A 54 -2.72 7.77 4.18
C GLU A 54 -3.94 8.42 4.84
N THR A 55 -4.81 9.05 4.03
CA THR A 55 -6.06 9.65 4.51
C THR A 55 -6.97 8.61 5.17
N TYR A 56 -7.12 7.44 4.56
CA TYR A 56 -7.91 6.33 5.12
C TYR A 56 -7.38 5.90 6.49
N CYS A 57 -6.07 5.74 6.64
CA CYS A 57 -5.45 5.38 7.91
C CYS A 57 -5.72 6.45 8.98
N LYS A 58 -5.56 7.74 8.65
CA LYS A 58 -5.81 8.86 9.56
C LYS A 58 -7.25 8.91 10.03
N GLN A 59 -8.21 8.64 9.14
CA GLN A 59 -9.64 8.69 9.45
C GLN A 59 -10.13 7.46 10.23
N LYS A 60 -9.71 6.26 9.83
CA LYS A 60 -10.21 5.01 10.41
C LYS A 60 -9.47 4.59 11.67
N TYR A 61 -8.18 4.92 11.77
CA TYR A 61 -7.32 4.54 12.88
C TYR A 61 -6.61 5.77 13.49
N PRO A 62 -7.37 6.78 13.99
CA PRO A 62 -6.78 8.03 14.50
C PRO A 62 -5.82 7.80 15.68
N GLU A 63 -6.05 6.74 16.47
CA GLU A 63 -5.18 6.36 17.61
C GLU A 63 -3.91 5.62 17.17
N GLN A 64 -3.82 5.14 15.93
CA GLN A 64 -2.67 4.39 15.43
C GLN A 64 -1.77 5.26 14.56
N GLN A 65 -1.16 6.27 15.18
CA GLN A 65 -0.17 7.11 14.52
C GLN A 65 0.95 6.24 13.91
N GLY A 66 1.29 6.51 12.64
CA GLY A 66 2.27 5.74 11.89
C GLY A 66 1.76 4.42 11.29
N ARG A 67 0.47 4.09 11.36
CA ARG A 67 -0.10 2.91 10.68
C ARG A 67 0.20 2.91 9.18
N PHE A 68 0.04 4.05 8.50
CA PHE A 68 0.39 4.20 7.09
C PHE A 68 1.82 3.76 6.79
N ALA A 69 2.82 4.34 7.49
CA ALA A 69 4.22 3.96 7.33
C ALA A 69 4.46 2.48 7.63
N LYS A 70 3.83 1.93 8.68
CA LYS A 70 3.93 0.50 9.03
C LYS A 70 3.37 -0.41 7.92
N LEU A 71 2.31 0.01 7.22
CA LEU A 71 1.76 -0.72 6.06
C LEU A 71 2.74 -0.68 4.89
N LEU A 72 3.36 0.47 4.61
CA LEU A 72 4.33 0.60 3.51
C LEU A 72 5.62 -0.20 3.73
N LEU A 73 6.07 -0.33 4.98
CA LEU A 73 7.19 -1.21 5.36
C LEU A 73 6.86 -2.72 5.24
N ARG A 74 5.74 -3.08 4.60
CA ARG A 74 5.37 -4.45 4.26
C ARG A 74 5.32 -4.69 2.76
N LEU A 75 5.62 -3.68 1.95
CA LEU A 75 5.86 -3.80 0.51
C LEU A 75 7.25 -4.41 0.24
#